data_AF-A0A529VQJ7-F1
#
_entry.id   AF-A0A529VQJ7-F1
#
_cell.length_a   1.000
_cell.length_b   1.000
_cell.length_c   1.000
_cell.angle_alpha   90.00
_cell.angle_beta   90.00
_cell.angle_gamma   90.00
#
_symmetry.space_group_name_H-M   'P 1'
#
loop_
_entity.id
_entity.type
_entity.pdbx_description
1 polymer ?
#
loop_
_entity_poly.entity_id
_entity_poly.type
_entity_poly.pdbx_seq_one_letter_code
_entity_poly.pdbx_strand_id
1 'polypeptide(L)'
;VYGGRRVHAAAAGTFTQVHLELGGKDPTYVRSDADLEAAVPLIAEGTYSNAGQSCCSVERIYVDRSIHDRFVEALVAETARCSIGHPIGEKPM
;
A
#
# COMPACT_ATOMS: atom_id res chain seq x y z
N VAL A 1 -2.30 -3.05 17.35
CA VAL A 1 -2.01 -4.47 17.01
C VAL A 1 -1.72 -5.29 18.26
N TYR A 2 -2.22 -6.54 18.34
CA TYR A 2 -2.08 -7.42 19.51
C TYR A 2 -0.63 -7.65 19.92
N GLY A 3 0.27 -7.94 18.96
CA GLY A 3 1.69 -8.14 19.21
C GLY A 3 2.36 -6.96 19.91
N GLY A 4 2.19 -5.74 19.38
CA GLY A 4 2.73 -4.51 19.99
C GLY A 4 2.23 -4.28 21.42
N ARG A 5 0.94 -4.54 21.69
CA ARG A 5 0.38 -4.43 23.05
C ARG A 5 1.05 -5.40 24.02
N ARG A 6 1.36 -6.63 23.57
CA ARG A 6 2.07 -7.62 24.40
C ARG A 6 3.53 -7.22 24.68
N VAL A 7 4.23 -6.70 23.67
CA VAL A 7 5.61 -6.22 23.83
C VAL A 7 5.65 -5.09 24.85
N HIS A 8 4.75 -4.10 24.73
CA HIS A 8 4.66 -3.00 25.69
C HIS A 8 4.36 -3.49 27.11
N ALA A 9 3.41 -4.42 27.27
CA ALA A 9 3.07 -4.98 28.58
C ALA A 9 4.25 -5.74 29.22
N ALA A 10 5.05 -6.46 28.43
CA ALA A 10 6.21 -7.20 28.92
C ALA A 10 7.38 -6.30 29.34
N ALA A 11 7.52 -5.11 28.74
CA ALA A 11 8.54 -4.12 29.07
C ALA A 11 8.17 -3.21 30.26
N ALA A 12 6.94 -3.30 30.77
CA ALA A 12 6.50 -2.45 31.87
C ALA A 12 7.28 -2.74 33.16
N GLY A 13 7.79 -1.68 33.81
CA GLY A 13 8.51 -1.79 35.09
C GLY A 13 10.00 -2.16 34.98
N THR A 14 10.54 -2.37 33.77
CA THR A 14 11.95 -2.77 33.57
C THR A 14 12.87 -1.63 33.14
N PHE A 15 12.34 -0.41 33.00
CA PHE A 15 13.03 0.75 32.38
C PHE A 15 13.49 0.51 30.93
N THR A 16 13.02 -0.55 30.26
CA THR A 16 13.35 -0.80 28.86
C THR A 16 12.60 0.19 27.95
N GLN A 17 13.34 0.89 27.09
CA GLN A 17 12.72 1.75 26.06
C GLN A 17 12.05 0.89 24.99
N VAL A 18 10.90 1.34 24.49
CA VAL A 18 10.14 0.61 23.45
C VAL A 18 9.83 1.55 22.27
N HIS A 19 10.15 1.09 21.05
CA HIS A 19 9.67 1.66 19.79
C HIS A 19 8.80 0.63 19.08
N LEU A 20 7.61 1.04 18.62
CA LEU A 20 6.59 0.14 18.06
C LEU A 20 6.10 0.64 16.70
N GLU A 21 6.47 -0.04 15.63
CA GLU A 21 5.91 0.12 14.28
C GLU A 21 4.90 -1.00 14.03
N LEU A 22 3.61 -0.64 13.94
CA LEU A 22 2.51 -1.61 14.12
C LEU A 22 1.65 -1.81 12.87
N GLY A 23 2.19 -1.48 11.70
CA GLY A 23 1.45 -1.53 10.43
C GLY A 23 0.55 -0.30 10.23
N GLY A 24 0.02 -0.20 9.02
CA GLY A 24 -0.81 0.91 8.56
C GLY A 24 -2.16 0.47 8.02
N LYS A 25 -2.87 1.44 7.45
CA LYS A 25 -4.06 1.24 6.60
C LYS A 25 -4.07 2.40 5.62
N ASP A 26 -2.97 2.58 4.91
CA ASP A 26 -2.58 3.90 4.45
C ASP A 26 -3.46 4.32 3.27
N PRO A 27 -4.06 5.54 3.34
CA PRO A 27 -4.94 6.02 2.30
C PRO A 27 -4.19 6.82 1.24
N THR A 28 -4.68 6.75 0.01
CA THR A 28 -4.38 7.72 -1.05
C THR A 28 -5.67 8.43 -1.46
N TYR A 29 -5.61 9.74 -1.65
CA TYR A 29 -6.73 10.53 -2.18
C TYR A 29 -6.39 11.07 -3.57
N VAL A 30 -7.27 10.82 -4.54
CA VAL A 30 -7.14 11.24 -5.94
C VAL A 30 -8.19 12.32 -6.20
N ARG A 31 -7.75 13.58 -6.29
CA ARG A 31 -8.61 14.74 -6.54
C ARG A 31 -9.03 14.79 -8.02
N SER A 32 -10.13 15.47 -8.31
CA SER A 32 -10.71 15.60 -9.66
C SER A 32 -9.76 16.13 -10.75
N ASP A 33 -8.70 16.84 -10.37
CA ASP A 33 -7.68 17.43 -11.26
C ASP A 33 -6.34 16.69 -11.21
N ALA A 34 -6.28 15.52 -10.58
CA ALA A 34 -5.08 14.69 -10.57
C ALA A 34 -4.72 14.26 -12.00
N ASP A 35 -3.43 14.31 -12.31
CA ASP A 35 -2.89 13.70 -13.51
C ASP A 35 -2.91 12.18 -13.36
N LEU A 36 -3.88 11.54 -14.02
CA LEU A 36 -4.08 10.09 -13.91
C LEU A 36 -2.96 9.30 -14.58
N GLU A 37 -2.34 9.83 -15.63
CA GLU A 37 -1.23 9.15 -16.32
C GLU A 37 -0.01 9.07 -15.42
N ALA A 38 0.23 10.10 -14.60
CA ALA A 38 1.31 10.11 -13.61
C ALA A 38 0.93 9.35 -12.32
N ALA A 39 -0.31 9.50 -11.84
CA ALA A 39 -0.72 8.99 -10.53
C ALA A 39 -0.98 7.48 -10.52
N VAL A 40 -1.60 6.93 -11.55
CA VAL A 40 -2.03 5.52 -11.58
C VAL A 40 -0.85 4.55 -11.44
N PRO A 41 0.28 4.70 -12.17
CA PRO A 41 1.43 3.80 -12.03
C PRO A 41 2.02 3.82 -10.62
N LEU A 42 2.15 5.00 -10.02
CA LEU A 42 2.69 5.17 -8.66
C LEU A 42 1.76 4.57 -7.60
N ILE A 43 0.45 4.74 -7.78
CA ILE A 43 -0.55 4.16 -6.88
C ILE A 43 -0.55 2.63 -7.02
N ALA A 44 -0.46 2.09 -8.23
CA ALA A 44 -0.34 0.65 -8.46
C ALA A 44 0.92 0.08 -7.81
N GLU A 45 2.08 0.71 -8.01
CA GLU A 45 3.34 0.32 -7.37
C GLU A 45 3.21 0.34 -5.85
N GLY A 46 2.70 1.43 -5.26
CA GLY A 46 2.48 1.55 -3.82
C GLY A 46 1.47 0.55 -3.24
N THR A 47 0.56 0.03 -4.07
CA THR A 47 -0.44 -0.97 -3.67
C THR A 47 0.12 -2.39 -3.74
N TYR A 48 0.84 -2.72 -4.82
CA TYR A 48 1.19 -4.11 -5.16
C TYR A 48 2.65 -4.47 -4.87
N SER A 49 3.52 -3.51 -4.57
CA SER A 49 4.90 -3.76 -4.18
C SER A 49 4.98 -4.78 -3.04
N ASN A 50 5.90 -5.74 -3.15
CA ASN A 50 6.03 -6.87 -2.22
C ASN A 50 4.71 -7.65 -2.01
N ALA A 51 3.86 -7.72 -3.05
CA ALA A 51 2.49 -8.24 -2.99
C ALA A 51 1.61 -7.53 -1.94
N GLY A 52 1.82 -6.22 -1.76
CA GLY A 52 1.14 -5.41 -0.76
C GLY A 52 1.60 -5.63 0.68
N GLN A 53 2.59 -6.49 0.92
CA GLN A 53 3.12 -6.80 2.25
C GLN A 53 4.13 -5.73 2.71
N SER A 54 3.66 -4.50 2.83
CA SER A 54 4.39 -3.37 3.40
C SER A 54 3.52 -2.69 4.46
N CYS A 55 4.14 -2.21 5.54
CA CYS A 55 3.42 -1.44 6.56
C CYS A 55 2.87 -0.12 6.02
N CYS A 56 3.45 0.39 4.93
CA CYS A 56 3.07 1.64 4.26
C CYS A 56 2.45 1.43 2.87
N SER A 57 1.96 0.22 2.57
CA SER A 57 1.25 -0.04 1.32
C SER A 57 0.02 0.87 1.20
N VAL A 58 -0.30 1.28 -0.03
CA VAL A 58 -1.59 1.91 -0.32
C VAL A 58 -2.67 0.83 -0.25
N GLU A 59 -3.53 0.92 0.77
CA GLU A 59 -4.57 -0.08 1.01
C GLU A 59 -5.99 0.44 0.75
N ARG A 60 -6.13 1.77 0.68
CA ARG A 60 -7.41 2.45 0.49
C ARG A 60 -7.22 3.63 -0.45
N ILE A 61 -7.89 3.58 -1.59
CA ILE A 61 -7.85 4.68 -2.55
C ILE A 61 -9.20 5.36 -2.53
N TYR A 62 -9.22 6.64 -2.17
CA TYR A 62 -10.39 7.51 -2.24
C TYR A 62 -10.27 8.37 -3.48
N VAL A 63 -11.26 8.33 -4.35
CA VAL A 63 -11.22 9.04 -5.64
C VAL A 63 -12.37 10.01 -5.71
N ASP A 64 -12.11 11.20 -6.24
CA ASP A 64 -13.18 12.14 -6.54
C ASP A 64 -14.19 11.51 -7.51
N ARG A 65 -15.47 11.70 -7.21
CA ARG A 65 -16.58 11.09 -7.96
C ARG A 65 -16.53 11.42 -9.45
N SER A 66 -16.07 12.61 -9.85
CA SER A 66 -16.09 13.03 -11.25
C SER A 66 -15.09 12.28 -12.14
N ILE A 67 -14.09 11.63 -11.54
CA ILE A 67 -13.03 10.89 -12.26
C ILE A 67 -12.95 9.42 -11.84
N HIS A 68 -13.83 8.97 -10.94
CA HIS A 68 -13.81 7.63 -10.35
C HIS A 68 -13.71 6.52 -11.40
N ASP A 69 -14.62 6.50 -12.37
CA ASP A 69 -14.69 5.39 -13.33
C ASP A 69 -13.46 5.36 -14.24
N ARG A 70 -13.00 6.53 -14.70
CA ARG A 70 -11.76 6.69 -15.47
C ARG A 70 -10.53 6.23 -14.68
N PHE A 71 -10.46 6.56 -13.40
CA PHE A 71 -9.39 6.11 -12.52
C PHE A 71 -9.40 4.59 -12.34
N VAL A 72 -10.58 4.00 -12.10
CA VAL A 72 -10.73 2.54 -11.93
C VAL A 72 -10.31 1.81 -13.20
N GLU A 73 -10.77 2.26 -14.38
CA GLU A 73 -10.37 1.68 -15.66
C GLU A 73 -8.85 1.73 -15.87
N ALA A 74 -8.23 2.88 -15.60
CA ALA A 74 -6.79 3.05 -15.72
C ALA A 74 -6.02 2.17 -14.73
N LEU A 75 -6.45 2.09 -13.47
CA LEU A 75 -5.82 1.26 -12.45
C LEU A 75 -5.93 -0.24 -12.78
N VAL A 76 -7.08 -0.69 -13.29
CA VAL A 76 -7.26 -2.07 -13.75
C VAL A 76 -6.33 -2.37 -14.93
N ALA A 77 -6.23 -1.47 -15.90
CA ALA A 77 -5.34 -1.63 -17.05
C ALA A 77 -3.88 -1.73 -16.61
N GLU A 78 -3.44 -0.89 -15.66
CA GLU A 78 -2.07 -0.94 -15.13
C GLU A 78 -1.82 -2.22 -14.32
N THR A 79 -2.77 -2.62 -13.48
CA THR A 79 -2.67 -3.86 -12.68
C THR A 79 -2.57 -5.10 -13.57
N ALA A 80 -3.25 -5.12 -14.71
CA ALA A 80 -3.21 -6.24 -15.66
C ALA A 80 -1.81 -6.43 -16.30
N ARG A 81 -0.92 -5.44 -16.19
CA ARG A 81 0.48 -5.55 -16.65
C ARG A 81 1.37 -6.27 -15.65
N CYS A 82 0.95 -6.39 -14.38
CA CYS A 82 1.70 -7.12 -13.36
C CYS A 82 1.78 -8.61 -13.70
N SER A 83 2.98 -9.18 -13.59
CA SER A 83 3.22 -10.62 -13.78
C SER A 83 3.35 -11.34 -12.45
N ILE A 84 2.63 -12.46 -12.31
CA ILE A 84 2.79 -13.38 -11.17
C ILE A 84 3.76 -14.49 -11.58
N GLY A 85 4.80 -14.70 -10.79
CA GLY A 85 5.81 -15.70 -11.11
C GLY A 85 6.73 -16.03 -9.93
N HIS A 86 7.59 -17.02 -10.14
CA HIS A 86 8.62 -17.35 -9.18
C HIS A 86 9.68 -16.24 -9.14
N PRO A 87 10.13 -15.77 -7.96
CA PRO A 87 11.05 -14.63 -7.84
C PRO A 87 12.46 -14.87 -8.42
N ILE A 88 12.77 -16.10 -8.83
CA ILE A 88 14.06 -16.53 -9.40
C ILE A 88 13.89 -16.91 -10.90
N GLY A 89 12.72 -16.66 -11.49
CA GLY A 89 12.44 -16.95 -12.92
C GLY A 89 12.93 -15.85 -13.88
N GLU A 90 12.94 -16.14 -15.19
CA GLU A 90 13.56 -15.30 -16.24
C GLU A 90 12.91 -13.94 -16.54
N LYS A 91 11.72 -13.64 -15.99
CA LYS A 91 11.08 -12.33 -16.21
C LYS A 91 11.22 -11.45 -14.96
N PRO A 92 12.03 -10.38 -15.00
CA PRO A 92 11.88 -9.30 -14.02
C PRO A 92 10.51 -8.64 -14.23
N MET A 93 9.94 -8.11 -13.14
CA MET A 93 8.66 -7.37 -13.18
C MET A 93 8.66 -6.30 -14.27
#